data_AF-A0AAN8B9I2-F1
#
_entry.id   AF-A0AAN8B9I2-F1
#
_cell.length_a   1.000
_cell.length_b   1.000
_cell.length_c   1.000
_cell.angle_alpha   90.00
_cell.angle_beta   90.00
_cell.angle_gamma   90.00
#
_symmetry.space_group_name_H-M   'P 1'
#
loop_
_entity.id
_entity.type
_entity.pdbx_description
1 polymer ?
#
loop_
_entity_poly.entity_id
_entity_poly.type
_entity_poly.pdbx_seq_one_letter_code
_entity_poly.pdbx_strand_id
1 'polypeptide(L)'
;MEQLDRVEVDLKRSRLPETNSSLMDCNTPTKKTNPSAAFSPLKSLKQLTLRADLDVLPANLLPPDNSLDYIKVWSNHIHTVDKNMLDALPRLLVLDISDNPISWNCDNAWFKNWEIHNTQTRVSFLYDLRCDKERKSPFLWQFDEKACSFEYVSFTLFIACSVVDLLFVCVCLAWHTQGPTVRYLLLVLRAKLRGRRSAKFQYDAFISYSSKDEGWVMKQLVPNLERPAAGAPPLRLCLHHRDFRPGAAVLENIEAAIYGSRHTICVVTRNFLQSEWCSVEFQLASLRLLYDGSDILLLVFLEEIPERCLSPYTRLCKIVRKKTYLLWPEEPQEQDTFWVRLVDALKDKEEGEKEVENMIWHSNWLE
;
A
#
# COMPACT_ATOMS: atom_id res chain seq x y z
N MET A 1 28.89 -54.60 -38.14
CA MET A 1 28.50 -53.43 -38.94
C MET A 1 29.59 -52.40 -38.74
N GLU A 2 30.38 -52.25 -39.78
CA GLU A 2 31.69 -51.61 -39.82
C GLU A 2 31.65 -50.12 -39.45
N GLN A 3 32.83 -49.60 -39.12
CA GLN A 3 33.13 -48.19 -38.83
C GLN A 3 32.69 -47.28 -39.99
N LEU A 4 31.42 -46.90 -40.00
CA LEU A 4 30.90 -45.88 -40.91
C LEU A 4 31.24 -44.51 -40.32
N ASP A 5 32.37 -43.96 -40.75
CA ASP A 5 32.84 -42.65 -40.31
C ASP A 5 32.07 -41.49 -41.00
N ARG A 6 31.45 -41.75 -42.15
CA ARG A 6 30.68 -40.76 -42.92
C ARG A 6 29.38 -41.34 -43.45
N VAL A 7 28.28 -40.62 -43.23
CA VAL A 7 26.95 -40.97 -43.74
C VAL A 7 26.31 -39.76 -44.41
N GLU A 8 25.79 -39.97 -45.62
CA GLU A 8 25.05 -38.99 -46.40
C GLU A 8 23.68 -39.57 -46.76
N VAL A 9 22.62 -38.86 -46.37
CA VAL A 9 21.23 -39.22 -46.66
C VAL A 9 20.58 -38.06 -47.40
N ASP A 10 20.36 -38.25 -48.70
CA ASP A 10 19.61 -37.31 -49.56
C ASP A 10 18.37 -38.01 -50.13
N LEU A 11 17.25 -37.87 -49.43
CA LEU A 11 15.96 -38.43 -49.86
C LEU A 11 15.27 -37.59 -50.95
N LYS A 12 15.81 -36.40 -51.27
CA LYS A 12 15.29 -35.53 -52.34
C LYS A 12 15.87 -35.90 -53.71
N ARG A 13 16.99 -36.63 -53.78
CA ARG A 13 17.63 -37.09 -55.03
C ARG A 13 17.21 -38.47 -55.50
N SER A 14 16.60 -39.30 -54.65
CA SER A 14 16.10 -40.63 -55.04
C SER A 14 14.85 -40.53 -55.90
N ARG A 15 15.00 -40.50 -57.25
CA ARG A 15 13.88 -40.73 -58.17
C ARG A 15 13.48 -42.21 -58.11
N LEU A 16 12.30 -42.51 -57.61
CA LEU A 16 11.63 -43.79 -57.86
C LEU A 16 11.25 -43.88 -59.35
N PRO A 17 11.25 -45.07 -59.98
CA PRO A 17 10.82 -45.21 -61.37
C PRO A 17 9.34 -44.88 -61.49
N GLU A 18 9.01 -43.88 -62.31
CA GLU A 18 7.65 -43.54 -62.69
C GLU A 18 7.09 -44.62 -63.61
N THR A 19 6.17 -45.46 -63.11
CA THR A 19 5.20 -46.13 -63.96
C THR A 19 3.78 -45.95 -63.42
N ASN A 20 2.98 -45.34 -64.30
CA ASN A 20 1.52 -45.29 -64.37
C ASN A 20 0.78 -44.39 -63.36
N SER A 21 0.49 -43.20 -63.87
CA SER A 21 -0.50 -42.24 -63.42
C SER A 21 -1.92 -42.83 -63.35
N SER A 22 -2.52 -42.82 -62.17
CA SER A 22 -3.95 -42.63 -62.01
C SER A 22 -4.20 -41.79 -60.75
N LEU A 23 -4.64 -40.56 -60.97
CA LEU A 23 -5.48 -39.71 -60.11
C LEU A 23 -5.55 -40.11 -58.62
N MET A 24 -4.83 -39.40 -57.75
CA MET A 24 -5.18 -39.31 -56.32
C MET A 24 -4.67 -37.99 -55.72
N ASP A 25 -5.63 -37.23 -55.24
CA ASP A 25 -5.65 -36.12 -54.29
C ASP A 25 -4.34 -35.51 -53.75
N CYS A 26 -4.32 -34.18 -53.77
CA CYS A 26 -3.50 -33.34 -52.89
C CYS A 26 -3.79 -33.69 -51.41
N ASN A 27 -2.75 -33.65 -50.57
CA ASN A 27 -2.74 -33.99 -49.13
C ASN A 27 -2.57 -35.47 -48.79
N THR A 28 -1.39 -36.01 -49.07
CA THR A 28 -0.78 -36.96 -48.14
C THR A 28 0.47 -36.31 -47.54
N PRO A 29 0.58 -36.17 -46.21
CA PRO A 29 1.83 -35.73 -45.60
C PRO A 29 2.88 -36.79 -45.91
N THR A 30 3.90 -36.42 -46.67
CA THR A 30 5.10 -37.23 -46.83
C THR A 30 5.54 -37.65 -45.43
N LYS A 31 5.51 -38.97 -45.18
CA LYS A 31 5.76 -39.63 -43.91
C LYS A 31 6.82 -38.86 -43.09
N LYS A 32 6.45 -38.31 -41.92
CA LYS A 32 7.39 -37.68 -40.98
C LYS A 32 8.50 -38.69 -40.71
N THR A 33 9.66 -38.49 -41.33
CA THR A 33 10.74 -39.46 -41.27
C THR A 33 11.50 -39.14 -40.00
N ASN A 34 11.30 -39.90 -38.93
CA ASN A 34 12.11 -39.74 -37.72
C ASN A 34 13.44 -40.48 -37.93
N PRO A 35 14.57 -39.77 -38.10
CA PRO A 35 15.84 -40.39 -38.42
C PRO A 35 16.46 -41.16 -37.23
N SER A 36 15.98 -40.95 -36.00
CA SER A 36 16.64 -41.46 -34.77
C SER A 36 16.85 -42.97 -34.76
N ALA A 37 15.89 -43.75 -35.27
CA ALA A 37 16.00 -45.21 -35.33
C ALA A 37 17.16 -45.67 -36.22
N ALA A 38 17.46 -44.95 -37.31
CA ALA A 38 18.51 -45.29 -38.26
C ALA A 38 19.91 -44.92 -37.75
N PHE A 39 20.03 -43.85 -36.96
CA PHE A 39 21.32 -43.32 -36.50
C PHE A 39 21.69 -43.71 -35.05
N SER A 40 20.72 -44.15 -34.24
CA SER A 40 20.97 -44.63 -32.87
C SER A 40 22.08 -45.69 -32.69
N PRO A 41 22.37 -46.62 -33.63
CA PRO A 41 23.46 -47.58 -33.45
C PRO A 41 24.85 -47.04 -33.84
N LEU A 42 24.95 -45.85 -34.45
CA LEU A 42 26.18 -45.35 -35.08
C LEU A 42 27.03 -44.52 -34.10
N LYS A 43 27.84 -45.20 -33.28
CA LYS A 43 28.70 -44.56 -32.27
C LYS A 43 29.95 -43.86 -32.84
N SER A 44 30.56 -44.44 -33.88
CA SER A 44 31.83 -43.98 -34.47
C SER A 44 31.67 -42.94 -35.58
N LEU A 45 30.45 -42.49 -35.84
CA LEU A 45 30.16 -41.59 -36.95
C LEU A 45 30.85 -40.23 -36.73
N LYS A 46 31.65 -39.79 -37.71
CA LYS A 46 32.35 -38.50 -37.69
C LYS A 46 31.61 -37.42 -38.46
N GLN A 47 31.00 -37.79 -39.59
CA GLN A 47 30.34 -36.84 -40.48
C GLN A 47 28.93 -37.32 -40.86
N LEU A 48 27.93 -36.48 -40.62
CA LEU A 48 26.53 -36.75 -40.95
C LEU A 48 25.97 -35.66 -41.85
N THR A 49 25.41 -36.04 -43.00
CA THR A 49 24.70 -35.13 -43.91
C THR A 49 23.26 -35.60 -44.08
N LEU A 50 22.29 -34.71 -43.80
CA LEU A 50 20.85 -35.01 -43.80
C LEU A 50 20.07 -34.02 -44.68
N ARG A 51 19.29 -34.59 -45.61
CA ARG A 51 18.30 -33.88 -46.43
C ARG A 51 17.06 -34.76 -46.62
N ALA A 52 16.01 -34.48 -45.86
CA ALA A 52 14.86 -35.37 -45.69
C ALA A 52 13.54 -34.66 -45.33
N ASP A 53 13.41 -33.35 -45.60
CA ASP A 53 12.21 -32.55 -45.24
C ASP A 53 11.89 -32.56 -43.74
N LEU A 54 12.93 -32.42 -42.91
CA LEU A 54 12.81 -32.41 -41.46
C LEU A 54 12.27 -31.08 -40.92
N ASP A 55 11.27 -31.14 -40.03
CA ASP A 55 10.79 -29.98 -39.26
C ASP A 55 11.63 -29.73 -38.00
N VAL A 56 12.14 -30.80 -37.39
CA VAL A 56 12.90 -30.78 -36.14
C VAL A 56 13.99 -31.85 -36.20
N LEU A 57 15.16 -31.53 -35.66
CA LEU A 57 16.22 -32.50 -35.43
C LEU A 57 16.08 -33.04 -33.97
N PRO A 58 15.78 -34.34 -33.77
CA PRO A 58 15.41 -34.86 -32.44
C PRO A 58 16.63 -35.16 -31.58
N ALA A 59 16.67 -34.74 -30.31
CA ALA A 59 17.85 -34.85 -29.44
C ALA A 59 18.41 -36.29 -29.27
N ASN A 60 17.60 -37.31 -29.52
CA ASN A 60 17.98 -38.71 -29.51
C ASN A 60 18.46 -39.24 -30.89
N LEU A 61 18.92 -38.36 -31.77
CA LEU A 61 19.41 -38.73 -33.10
C LEU A 61 20.58 -39.72 -33.04
N LEU A 62 21.52 -39.48 -32.12
CA LEU A 62 22.72 -40.28 -31.92
C LEU A 62 22.79 -40.77 -30.47
N PRO A 63 23.55 -41.86 -30.21
CA PRO A 63 23.79 -42.32 -28.85
C PRO A 63 24.59 -41.26 -28.05
N PRO A 64 24.48 -41.23 -26.71
CA PRO A 64 25.17 -40.25 -25.88
C PRO A 64 26.71 -40.30 -26.01
N ASP A 65 27.28 -41.48 -26.29
CA ASP A 65 28.71 -41.70 -26.46
C ASP A 65 29.21 -41.39 -27.89
N ASN A 66 28.49 -40.53 -28.63
CA ASN A 66 28.81 -40.26 -30.03
C ASN A 66 30.14 -39.52 -30.21
N SER A 67 30.70 -39.67 -31.42
CA SER A 67 31.97 -39.05 -31.80
C SER A 67 31.83 -38.13 -33.01
N LEU A 68 30.63 -37.56 -33.20
CA LEU A 68 30.29 -36.74 -34.36
C LEU A 68 31.01 -35.39 -34.30
N ASP A 69 31.77 -35.10 -35.36
CA ASP A 69 32.54 -33.86 -35.48
C ASP A 69 31.83 -32.85 -36.40
N TYR A 70 31.12 -33.34 -37.43
CA TYR A 70 30.46 -32.51 -38.44
C TYR A 70 29.04 -32.98 -38.71
N ILE A 71 28.08 -32.05 -38.62
CA ILE A 71 26.70 -32.28 -39.04
C ILE A 71 26.24 -31.21 -40.04
N LYS A 72 25.73 -31.67 -41.18
CA LYS A 72 25.11 -30.82 -42.20
C LYS A 72 23.65 -31.20 -42.40
N VAL A 73 22.76 -30.32 -42.00
CA VAL A 73 21.31 -30.46 -42.12
C VAL A 73 20.80 -29.32 -42.98
N TRP A 74 20.90 -29.50 -44.29
CA TRP A 74 20.63 -28.42 -45.26
C TRP A 74 19.34 -28.67 -46.04
N SER A 75 18.65 -27.60 -46.43
CA SER A 75 17.46 -27.68 -47.28
C SER A 75 16.32 -28.53 -46.68
N ASN A 76 16.04 -28.31 -45.38
CA ASN A 76 14.88 -28.89 -44.66
C ASN A 76 13.92 -27.78 -44.19
N HIS A 77 12.96 -28.11 -43.33
CA HIS A 77 11.91 -27.23 -42.81
C HIS A 77 12.14 -26.85 -41.34
N ILE A 78 13.40 -26.80 -40.92
CA ILE A 78 13.74 -26.51 -39.52
C ILE A 78 13.46 -25.04 -39.22
N HIS A 79 12.55 -24.80 -38.27
CA HIS A 79 12.20 -23.48 -37.78
C HIS A 79 12.92 -23.14 -36.48
N THR A 80 13.01 -24.09 -35.55
CA THR A 80 13.65 -23.89 -34.25
C THR A 80 14.82 -24.84 -34.06
N VAL A 81 15.88 -24.33 -33.44
CA VAL A 81 17.00 -25.17 -33.00
C VAL A 81 16.71 -25.54 -31.55
N ASP A 82 16.70 -26.84 -31.24
CA ASP A 82 16.53 -27.34 -29.88
C ASP A 82 17.89 -27.35 -29.16
N LYS A 83 17.92 -26.81 -27.95
CA LYS A 83 19.11 -26.80 -27.09
C LYS A 83 19.53 -28.21 -26.71
N ASN A 84 18.55 -29.05 -26.38
CA ASN A 84 18.82 -30.43 -25.95
C ASN A 84 19.47 -31.27 -27.05
N MET A 85 19.19 -30.93 -28.32
CA MET A 85 19.85 -31.55 -29.47
C MET A 85 21.35 -31.23 -29.49
N LEU A 86 21.73 -29.96 -29.36
CA LEU A 86 23.15 -29.60 -29.40
C LEU A 86 23.89 -30.12 -28.17
N ASP A 87 23.25 -30.11 -27.01
CA ASP A 87 23.81 -30.67 -25.78
C ASP A 87 24.05 -32.20 -25.91
N ALA A 88 23.23 -32.90 -26.70
CA ALA A 88 23.41 -34.32 -27.01
C ALA A 88 24.56 -34.62 -28.00
N LEU A 89 25.21 -33.59 -28.56
CA LEU A 89 26.33 -33.69 -29.50
C LEU A 89 27.61 -33.04 -28.91
N PRO A 90 28.20 -33.62 -27.85
CA PRO A 90 29.23 -32.97 -27.03
C PRO A 90 30.57 -32.77 -27.75
N ARG A 91 30.80 -33.43 -28.89
CA ARG A 91 32.05 -33.35 -29.68
C ARG A 91 31.90 -32.58 -30.99
N LEU A 92 30.73 -31.98 -31.23
CA LEU A 92 30.44 -31.31 -32.48
C LEU A 92 31.37 -30.10 -32.70
N LEU A 93 32.06 -30.08 -33.84
CA LEU A 93 32.92 -28.98 -34.26
C LEU A 93 32.23 -28.05 -35.25
N VAL A 94 31.42 -28.61 -36.17
CA VAL A 94 30.76 -27.82 -37.21
C VAL A 94 29.30 -28.21 -37.37
N LEU A 95 28.44 -27.19 -37.30
CA LEU A 95 27.01 -27.27 -37.58
C LEU A 95 26.70 -26.48 -38.85
N ASP A 96 26.19 -27.14 -39.90
CA ASP A 96 25.68 -26.49 -41.10
C ASP A 96 24.15 -26.69 -41.19
N ILE A 97 23.41 -25.61 -40.94
CA ILE A 97 21.93 -25.56 -41.02
C ILE A 97 21.45 -24.65 -42.16
N SER A 98 22.29 -24.45 -43.19
CA SER A 98 21.98 -23.59 -44.33
C SER A 98 20.69 -24.04 -45.06
N ASP A 99 19.99 -23.08 -45.68
CA ASP A 99 18.75 -23.33 -46.43
C ASP A 99 17.60 -23.95 -45.59
N ASN A 100 17.49 -23.57 -44.31
CA ASN A 100 16.32 -23.86 -43.47
C ASN A 100 15.58 -22.56 -43.06
N PRO A 101 14.24 -22.58 -42.92
CA PRO A 101 13.43 -21.42 -42.56
C PRO A 101 13.45 -21.11 -41.04
N ILE A 102 14.61 -20.79 -40.47
CA ILE A 102 14.76 -20.55 -39.03
C ILE A 102 13.95 -19.32 -38.58
N SER A 103 13.07 -19.49 -37.57
CA SER A 103 12.21 -18.43 -37.04
C SER A 103 12.98 -17.46 -36.14
N TRP A 104 12.73 -16.15 -36.24
CA TRP A 104 13.34 -15.14 -35.35
C TRP A 104 12.36 -14.69 -34.28
N ASN A 105 12.10 -15.60 -33.35
CA ASN A 105 11.32 -15.36 -32.16
C ASN A 105 12.16 -15.68 -30.92
N CYS A 106 11.57 -15.49 -29.73
CA CYS A 106 12.24 -15.74 -28.47
C CYS A 106 12.66 -17.21 -28.27
N ASP A 107 12.08 -18.15 -29.03
CA ASP A 107 12.45 -19.57 -28.97
C ASP A 107 13.87 -19.84 -29.50
N ASN A 108 14.37 -19.02 -30.42
CA ASN A 108 15.72 -19.15 -30.99
C ASN A 108 16.72 -18.10 -30.46
N ALA A 109 16.30 -17.23 -29.53
CA ALA A 109 17.18 -16.21 -28.94
C ALA A 109 18.41 -16.85 -28.26
N TRP A 110 18.21 -18.01 -27.61
CA TRP A 110 19.29 -18.75 -26.97
C TRP A 110 20.35 -19.24 -27.97
N PHE A 111 19.96 -19.61 -29.20
CA PHE A 111 20.87 -20.18 -30.21
C PHE A 111 21.86 -19.14 -30.71
N LYS A 112 21.39 -17.89 -30.87
CA LYS A 112 22.25 -16.73 -31.16
C LYS A 112 23.28 -16.54 -30.04
N ASN A 113 22.84 -16.51 -28.78
CA ASN A 113 23.74 -16.31 -27.64
C ASN A 113 24.72 -17.49 -27.46
N TRP A 114 24.26 -18.72 -27.71
CA TRP A 114 25.08 -19.93 -27.66
C TRP A 114 26.20 -19.88 -28.68
N GLU A 115 25.94 -19.50 -29.93
CA GLU A 115 26.98 -19.44 -30.97
C GLU A 115 28.06 -18.41 -30.64
N ILE A 116 27.69 -17.24 -30.10
CA ILE A 116 28.63 -16.18 -29.72
C ILE A 116 29.64 -16.65 -28.67
N HIS A 117 29.14 -17.39 -27.68
CA HIS A 117 29.89 -17.74 -26.48
C HIS A 117 30.53 -19.13 -26.59
N ASN A 118 30.07 -19.98 -27.51
CA ASN A 118 30.59 -21.33 -27.66
C ASN A 118 31.91 -21.31 -28.43
N THR A 119 32.98 -21.77 -27.78
CA THR A 119 34.32 -21.83 -28.38
C THR A 119 34.58 -23.12 -29.16
N GLN A 120 33.72 -24.13 -29.01
CA GLN A 120 33.95 -25.47 -29.55
C GLN A 120 33.27 -25.70 -30.90
N THR A 121 31.99 -25.32 -31.04
CA THR A 121 31.20 -25.60 -32.24
C THR A 121 30.99 -24.33 -33.04
N ARG A 122 31.33 -24.38 -34.33
CA ARG A 122 31.12 -23.27 -35.27
C ARG A 122 29.89 -23.52 -36.14
N VAL A 123 29.03 -22.52 -36.26
CA VAL A 123 27.89 -22.55 -37.18
C VAL A 123 28.33 -22.03 -38.55
N SER A 124 28.13 -22.83 -39.59
CA SER A 124 28.45 -22.45 -40.97
C SER A 124 27.44 -21.41 -41.48
N PHE A 125 27.93 -20.39 -42.18
CA PHE A 125 27.10 -19.34 -42.81
C PHE A 125 26.17 -18.57 -41.86
N LEU A 126 26.47 -18.51 -40.56
CA LEU A 126 25.62 -17.84 -39.57
C LEU A 126 25.26 -16.41 -39.98
N TYR A 127 26.25 -15.64 -40.44
CA TYR A 127 26.06 -14.24 -40.86
C TYR A 127 25.24 -14.10 -42.15
N ASP A 128 25.03 -15.18 -42.90
CA ASP A 128 24.22 -15.22 -44.12
C ASP A 128 22.82 -15.82 -43.88
N LEU A 129 22.51 -16.27 -42.67
CA LEU A 129 21.19 -16.79 -42.31
C LEU A 129 20.13 -15.68 -42.26
N ARG A 130 19.06 -15.86 -43.04
CA ARG A 130 17.90 -14.97 -43.20
C ARG A 130 16.62 -15.66 -42.72
N CYS A 131 15.66 -14.89 -42.18
CA CYS A 131 14.38 -15.39 -41.64
C CYS A 131 13.40 -15.72 -42.74
N ASP A 132 13.55 -15.02 -43.85
CA ASP A 132 12.69 -15.14 -45.01
C ASP A 132 13.56 -15.36 -46.24
N LYS A 133 13.08 -16.21 -47.14
CA LYS A 133 13.64 -16.39 -48.48
C LYS A 133 13.48 -15.11 -49.32
N GLU A 134 12.51 -14.26 -48.98
CA GLU A 134 12.46 -12.90 -49.50
C GLU A 134 13.61 -12.06 -48.94
N ARG A 135 14.46 -11.54 -49.84
CA ARG A 135 15.72 -10.81 -49.55
C ARG A 135 15.57 -9.50 -48.74
N LYS A 136 14.42 -9.28 -48.11
CA LYS A 136 14.08 -8.09 -47.31
C LYS A 136 14.19 -8.30 -45.80
N SER A 137 14.32 -9.53 -45.32
CA SER A 137 14.52 -9.79 -43.89
C SER A 137 15.94 -9.39 -43.43
N PRO A 138 16.13 -8.91 -42.18
CA PRO A 138 17.45 -8.63 -41.59
C PRO A 138 18.35 -9.88 -41.51
N PHE A 139 19.45 -9.87 -40.78
CA PHE A 139 20.22 -11.11 -40.52
C PHE A 139 19.92 -11.64 -39.13
N LEU A 140 20.07 -12.96 -38.90
CA LEU A 140 19.90 -13.58 -37.57
C LEU A 140 20.75 -12.85 -36.50
N TRP A 141 21.96 -12.43 -36.88
CA TRP A 141 22.86 -11.67 -36.01
C TRP A 141 22.29 -10.31 -35.55
N GLN A 142 21.40 -9.70 -36.32
CA GLN A 142 20.83 -8.38 -36.05
C GLN A 142 19.60 -8.40 -35.12
N PHE A 143 19.06 -9.58 -34.80
CA PHE A 143 17.89 -9.71 -33.92
C PHE A 143 18.22 -9.30 -32.48
N ASP A 144 17.44 -8.41 -31.87
CA ASP A 144 17.65 -7.95 -30.49
C ASP A 144 16.91 -8.84 -29.48
N GLU A 145 17.67 -9.63 -28.73
CA GLU A 145 17.17 -10.51 -27.67
C GLU A 145 16.52 -9.76 -26.51
N LYS A 146 16.84 -8.46 -26.32
CA LYS A 146 16.27 -7.65 -25.23
C LYS A 146 14.77 -7.43 -25.40
N ALA A 147 14.28 -7.48 -26.64
CA ALA A 147 12.85 -7.40 -26.93
C ALA A 147 12.05 -8.52 -26.23
N CYS A 148 12.64 -9.71 -26.06
CA CYS A 148 12.01 -10.84 -25.38
C CYS A 148 11.84 -10.64 -23.86
N SER A 149 12.66 -9.79 -23.25
CA SER A 149 12.58 -9.50 -21.81
C SER A 149 11.64 -8.34 -21.48
N PHE A 150 11.34 -7.47 -22.46
CA PHE A 150 10.60 -6.24 -22.26
C PHE A 150 9.13 -6.48 -21.86
N GLU A 151 8.47 -7.46 -22.48
CA GLU A 151 7.06 -7.78 -22.19
C GLU A 151 6.88 -8.29 -20.75
N TYR A 152 7.77 -9.17 -20.29
CA TYR A 152 7.74 -9.70 -18.92
C TYR A 152 8.05 -8.63 -17.87
N VAL A 153 9.06 -7.78 -18.12
CA VAL A 153 9.44 -6.69 -17.22
C VAL A 153 8.33 -5.64 -17.13
N SER A 154 7.75 -5.24 -18.26
CA SER A 154 6.64 -4.28 -18.29
C SER A 154 5.41 -4.79 -17.53
N PHE A 155 5.05 -6.06 -17.72
CA PHE A 155 3.91 -6.66 -17.01
C PHE A 155 4.15 -6.77 -15.51
N THR A 156 5.36 -7.16 -15.11
CA THR A 156 5.74 -7.26 -13.69
C THR A 156 5.74 -5.90 -13.01
N LEU A 157 6.26 -4.86 -13.67
CA LEU A 157 6.21 -3.49 -13.15
C LEU A 157 4.77 -2.98 -13.01
N PHE A 158 3.90 -3.25 -13.98
CA PHE A 158 2.49 -2.87 -13.92
C PHE A 158 1.78 -3.48 -12.70
N ILE A 159 1.96 -4.77 -12.45
CA ILE A 159 1.39 -5.44 -11.28
C ILE A 159 1.96 -4.84 -9.99
N ALA A 160 3.28 -4.67 -9.91
CA ALA A 160 3.93 -4.14 -8.72
C ALA A 160 3.41 -2.73 -8.36
N CYS A 161 3.31 -1.82 -9.34
CA CYS A 161 2.76 -0.49 -9.13
C CYS A 161 1.29 -0.54 -8.69
N SER A 162 0.47 -1.36 -9.35
CA SER A 162 -0.96 -1.50 -9.02
C SER A 162 -1.16 -1.99 -7.58
N VAL A 163 -0.32 -2.91 -7.09
CA VAL A 163 -0.37 -3.39 -5.70
C VAL A 163 0.01 -2.29 -4.73
N VAL A 164 1.06 -1.51 -5.02
CA VAL A 164 1.48 -0.38 -4.18
C VAL A 164 0.37 0.67 -4.07
N ASP A 165 -0.26 1.03 -5.18
CA ASP A 165 -1.36 2.01 -5.19
C ASP A 165 -2.56 1.51 -4.39
N LEU A 166 -2.92 0.24 -4.53
CA LEU A 166 -4.01 -0.37 -3.75
C LEU A 166 -3.69 -0.35 -2.25
N LEU A 167 -2.47 -0.70 -1.86
CA LEU A 167 -2.04 -0.66 -0.46
C LEU A 167 -2.08 0.76 0.10
N PHE A 168 -1.65 1.75 -0.69
CA PHE A 168 -1.71 3.16 -0.30
C PHE A 168 -3.15 3.61 -0.04
N VAL A 169 -4.09 3.29 -0.94
CA VAL A 169 -5.51 3.59 -0.75
C VAL A 169 -6.06 2.92 0.50
N CYS A 170 -5.73 1.64 0.74
CA CYS A 170 -6.12 0.93 1.96
C CYS A 170 -5.59 1.60 3.23
N VAL A 171 -4.34 2.08 3.23
CA VAL A 171 -3.76 2.81 4.36
C VAL A 171 -4.46 4.15 4.57
N CYS A 172 -4.76 4.90 3.50
CA CYS A 172 -5.50 6.15 3.60
C CYS A 172 -6.91 5.93 4.17
N LEU A 173 -7.62 4.90 3.72
CA LEU A 173 -8.95 4.55 4.22
C LEU A 173 -8.88 4.08 5.68
N ALA A 174 -7.89 3.25 6.03
CA ALA A 174 -7.66 2.83 7.41
C ALA A 174 -7.32 4.02 8.30
N TRP A 175 -6.49 4.95 7.84
CA TRP A 175 -6.16 6.16 8.58
C TRP A 175 -7.37 7.09 8.75
N HIS A 176 -8.18 7.26 7.71
CA HIS A 176 -9.39 8.08 7.79
C HIS A 176 -10.43 7.49 8.75
N THR A 177 -10.61 6.16 8.73
CA THR A 177 -11.60 5.47 9.57
C THR A 177 -11.12 5.22 11.00
N GLN A 178 -9.87 4.78 11.17
CA GLN A 178 -9.29 4.41 12.47
C GLN A 178 -8.47 5.53 13.11
N GLY A 179 -8.10 6.57 12.38
CA GLY A 179 -7.29 7.69 12.87
C GLY A 179 -7.82 8.32 14.15
N PRO A 180 -9.12 8.67 14.24
CA PRO A 180 -9.71 9.18 15.48
C PRO A 180 -9.58 8.21 16.65
N THR A 181 -9.80 6.91 16.43
CA THR A 181 -9.66 5.85 17.45
C THR A 181 -8.21 5.73 17.94
N VAL A 182 -7.25 5.71 17.01
CA VAL A 182 -5.82 5.64 17.33
C VAL A 182 -5.37 6.88 18.09
N ARG A 183 -5.78 8.08 17.66
CA ARG A 183 -5.53 9.34 18.37
C ARG A 183 -6.08 9.29 19.80
N TYR A 184 -7.34 8.88 19.96
CA TYR A 184 -7.96 8.74 21.28
C TYR A 184 -7.20 7.75 22.18
N LEU A 185 -6.81 6.58 21.65
CA LEU A 185 -6.02 5.60 22.39
C LEU A 185 -4.66 6.16 22.82
N LEU A 186 -4.00 6.93 21.94
CA LEU A 186 -2.73 7.60 22.23
C LEU A 186 -2.89 8.65 23.34
N LEU A 187 -4.00 9.40 23.34
CA LEU A 187 -4.34 10.36 24.40
C LEU A 187 -4.58 9.65 25.73
N VAL A 188 -5.34 8.54 25.73
CA VAL A 188 -5.57 7.70 26.91
C VAL A 188 -4.25 7.17 27.47
N LEU A 189 -3.37 6.65 26.62
CA LEU A 189 -2.06 6.13 27.03
C LEU A 189 -1.20 7.23 27.65
N ARG A 190 -1.15 8.41 27.02
CA ARG A 190 -0.44 9.58 27.55
C ARG A 190 -0.98 10.04 28.90
N ALA A 191 -2.30 10.14 29.04
CA ALA A 191 -2.94 10.49 30.31
C ALA A 191 -2.60 9.48 31.41
N LYS A 192 -2.63 8.17 31.10
CA LYS A 192 -2.29 7.10 32.05
C LYS A 192 -0.82 7.14 32.48
N LEU A 193 0.10 7.43 31.57
CA LEU A 193 1.54 7.51 31.85
C LEU A 193 1.90 8.74 32.70
N ARG A 194 1.14 9.83 32.62
CA ARG A 194 1.46 11.09 33.29
C ARG A 194 1.22 11.06 34.81
N GLY A 195 0.35 10.17 35.29
CA GLY A 195 -0.01 10.05 36.71
C GLY A 195 -0.76 11.28 37.25
N ARG A 196 -1.29 11.19 38.48
CA ARG A 196 -1.96 12.32 39.15
C ARG A 196 -0.92 13.36 39.56
N ARG A 197 -0.97 14.56 38.98
CA ARG A 197 -0.18 15.72 39.44
C ARG A 197 -1.06 16.61 40.30
N SER A 198 -0.68 16.79 41.57
CA SER A 198 -1.18 17.90 42.40
C SER A 198 -0.48 19.17 41.94
N ALA A 199 -1.03 19.83 40.93
CA ALA A 199 -0.53 21.11 40.43
C ALA A 199 -1.42 22.24 40.97
N LYS A 200 -0.80 23.34 41.41
CA LYS A 200 -1.52 24.58 41.71
C LYS A 200 -2.17 25.09 40.43
N PHE A 201 -3.49 25.28 40.45
CA PHE A 201 -4.22 25.82 39.30
C PHE A 201 -3.87 27.28 39.08
N GLN A 202 -3.58 27.63 37.82
CA GLN A 202 -3.28 29.00 37.39
C GLN A 202 -4.55 29.75 36.97
N TYR A 203 -5.57 29.00 36.56
CA TYR A 203 -6.85 29.51 36.07
C TYR A 203 -8.00 28.82 36.78
N ASP A 204 -9.12 29.52 36.90
CA ASP A 204 -10.35 28.95 37.47
C ASP A 204 -11.09 28.13 36.42
N ALA A 205 -11.08 28.57 35.15
CA ALA A 205 -11.67 27.81 34.06
C ALA A 205 -10.91 27.96 32.73
N PHE A 206 -10.78 26.85 32.01
CA PHE A 206 -10.42 26.84 30.58
C PHE A 206 -11.69 26.84 29.74
N ILE A 207 -11.77 27.73 28.74
CA ILE A 207 -12.93 27.83 27.84
C ILE A 207 -12.60 27.17 26.49
N SER A 208 -13.31 26.08 26.20
CA SER A 208 -13.26 25.34 24.93
C SER A 208 -14.46 25.73 24.07
N TYR A 209 -14.21 26.33 22.90
CA TYR A 209 -15.24 26.84 22.00
C TYR A 209 -14.78 26.80 20.54
N SER A 210 -15.72 26.86 19.59
CA SER A 210 -15.38 26.96 18.17
C SER A 210 -15.00 28.40 17.82
N SER A 211 -14.01 28.63 16.96
CA SER A 211 -13.67 29.98 16.46
C SER A 211 -14.88 30.70 15.83
N LYS A 212 -15.87 29.97 15.31
CA LYS A 212 -17.11 30.55 14.77
C LYS A 212 -18.01 31.17 15.85
N ASP A 213 -17.90 30.71 17.08
CA ASP A 213 -18.71 31.15 18.23
C ASP A 213 -17.94 32.16 19.11
N GLU A 214 -16.73 32.55 18.71
CA GLU A 214 -15.86 33.51 19.42
C GLU A 214 -16.57 34.83 19.72
N GLY A 215 -17.41 35.30 18.79
CA GLY A 215 -18.17 36.53 18.96
C GLY A 215 -19.07 36.52 20.20
N TRP A 216 -19.71 35.38 20.51
CA TRP A 216 -20.51 35.26 21.73
C TRP A 216 -19.62 35.13 22.96
N VAL A 217 -18.55 34.32 22.89
CA VAL A 217 -17.64 34.10 24.02
C VAL A 217 -16.99 35.41 24.48
N MET A 218 -16.46 36.20 23.56
CA MET A 218 -15.76 37.45 23.88
C MET A 218 -16.70 38.57 24.32
N LYS A 219 -17.95 38.60 23.83
CA LYS A 219 -18.92 39.66 24.15
C LYS A 219 -19.78 39.35 25.37
N GLN A 220 -20.07 38.07 25.61
CA GLN A 220 -21.00 37.63 26.66
C GLN A 220 -20.27 36.89 27.76
N LEU A 221 -19.60 35.77 27.46
CA LEU A 221 -19.04 34.90 28.50
C LEU A 221 -17.87 35.53 29.25
N VAL A 222 -16.87 36.06 28.54
CA VAL A 222 -15.66 36.62 29.16
C VAL A 222 -15.97 37.81 30.06
N PRO A 223 -16.75 38.84 29.62
CA PRO A 223 -17.06 39.98 30.47
C PRO A 223 -17.84 39.59 31.74
N ASN A 224 -18.80 38.68 31.64
CA ASN A 224 -19.63 38.28 32.78
C ASN A 224 -18.87 37.45 33.82
N LEU A 225 -17.81 36.73 33.43
CA LEU A 225 -17.02 35.90 34.34
C LEU A 225 -15.74 36.59 34.87
N GLU A 226 -15.05 37.39 34.04
CA GLU A 226 -13.86 38.14 34.49
C GLU A 226 -14.22 39.46 35.20
N ARG A 227 -15.41 40.02 34.95
CA ARG A 227 -15.90 41.27 35.56
C ARG A 227 -17.37 41.15 35.98
N PRO A 228 -17.69 40.26 36.92
CA PRO A 228 -19.08 40.03 37.33
C PRO A 228 -19.71 41.31 37.92
N ALA A 229 -20.93 41.61 37.50
CA ALA A 229 -21.67 42.81 37.93
C ALA A 229 -22.06 42.80 39.43
N ALA A 230 -22.08 41.62 40.07
CA ALA A 230 -22.66 41.38 41.38
C ALA A 230 -21.64 41.27 42.54
N GLY A 231 -20.46 41.90 42.44
CA GLY A 231 -19.47 41.92 43.53
C GLY A 231 -18.80 40.56 43.83
N ALA A 232 -19.04 39.54 43.00
CA ALA A 232 -18.33 38.27 43.06
C ALA A 232 -16.85 38.44 42.68
N PRO A 233 -15.94 37.57 43.17
CA PRO A 233 -14.53 37.63 42.78
C PRO A 233 -14.39 37.38 41.26
N PRO A 234 -13.54 38.14 40.56
CA PRO A 234 -13.30 37.93 39.14
C PRO A 234 -12.61 36.58 38.91
N LEU A 235 -13.13 35.79 37.98
CA LEU A 235 -12.55 34.49 37.63
C LEU A 235 -11.41 34.66 36.62
N ARG A 236 -10.35 33.87 36.77
CA ARG A 236 -9.22 33.84 35.83
C ARG A 236 -9.49 32.80 34.74
N LEU A 237 -9.78 33.26 33.54
CA LEU A 237 -10.07 32.38 32.40
C LEU A 237 -8.82 32.11 31.55
N CYS A 238 -8.72 30.89 31.01
CA CYS A 238 -7.78 30.54 29.96
C CYS A 238 -8.52 30.40 28.62
N LEU A 239 -8.10 31.17 27.61
CA LEU A 239 -8.65 31.13 26.25
C LEU A 239 -7.56 30.83 25.23
N HIS A 240 -7.89 30.00 24.24
CA HIS A 240 -6.93 29.56 23.23
C HIS A 240 -6.39 30.69 22.34
N HIS A 241 -7.17 31.74 22.03
CA HIS A 241 -6.70 32.88 21.25
C HIS A 241 -5.81 33.86 22.02
N ARG A 242 -5.84 33.83 23.37
CA ARG A 242 -5.15 34.81 24.22
C ARG A 242 -3.94 34.22 24.93
N ASP A 243 -4.11 33.02 25.50
CA ASP A 243 -3.21 32.48 26.52
C ASP A 243 -2.34 31.32 26.02
N PHE A 244 -2.54 30.87 24.77
CA PHE A 244 -1.72 29.80 24.18
C PHE A 244 -0.32 30.31 23.81
N ARG A 245 0.67 29.46 24.04
CA ARG A 245 2.08 29.79 23.77
C ARG A 245 2.35 29.65 22.26
N PRO A 246 2.79 30.72 21.58
CA PRO A 246 3.22 30.62 20.19
C PRO A 246 4.40 29.66 20.05
N GLY A 247 4.40 28.85 18.99
CA GLY A 247 5.49 27.89 18.70
C GLY A 247 5.41 26.55 19.43
N ALA A 248 4.52 26.40 20.42
CA ALA A 248 4.20 25.10 21.02
C ALA A 248 3.15 24.35 20.19
N ALA A 249 3.15 23.01 20.24
CA ALA A 249 2.13 22.22 19.54
C ALA A 249 0.73 22.51 20.13
N VAL A 250 -0.30 22.61 19.28
CA VAL A 250 -1.67 22.94 19.70
C VAL A 250 -2.17 21.98 20.78
N LEU A 251 -1.87 20.68 20.63
CA LEU A 251 -2.22 19.66 21.62
C LEU A 251 -1.57 19.90 22.98
N GLU A 252 -0.32 20.36 23.01
CA GLU A 252 0.41 20.66 24.25
C GLU A 252 -0.17 21.90 24.94
N ASN A 253 -0.57 22.91 24.15
CA ASN A 253 -1.24 24.10 24.66
C ASN A 253 -2.61 23.76 25.28
N ILE A 254 -3.41 22.94 24.59
CA ILE A 254 -4.69 22.44 25.09
C ILE A 254 -4.48 21.67 26.40
N GLU A 255 -3.52 20.76 26.42
CA GLU A 255 -3.23 19.94 27.59
C GLU A 255 -2.80 20.84 28.77
N ALA A 256 -1.88 21.77 28.55
CA ALA A 256 -1.45 22.72 29.57
C ALA A 256 -2.59 23.61 30.08
N ALA A 257 -3.50 24.04 29.21
CA ALA A 257 -4.66 24.86 29.57
C ALA A 257 -5.67 24.07 30.41
N ILE A 258 -5.99 22.83 30.01
CA ILE A 258 -6.86 21.95 30.78
C ILE A 258 -6.24 21.70 32.16
N TYR A 259 -5.02 21.15 32.24
CA TYR A 259 -4.40 20.81 33.53
C TYR A 259 -4.03 22.03 34.38
N GLY A 260 -3.87 23.20 33.78
CA GLY A 260 -3.65 24.47 34.46
C GLY A 260 -4.91 25.09 35.07
N SER A 261 -6.09 24.56 34.76
CA SER A 261 -7.39 25.11 35.17
C SER A 261 -8.13 24.20 36.16
N ARG A 262 -8.89 24.79 37.09
CA ARG A 262 -9.79 24.04 38.01
C ARG A 262 -10.91 23.36 37.24
N HIS A 263 -11.61 24.13 36.41
CA HIS A 263 -12.70 23.66 35.56
C HIS A 263 -12.37 23.78 34.07
N THR A 264 -13.11 23.04 33.25
CA THR A 264 -13.12 23.18 31.79
C THR A 264 -14.56 23.40 31.35
N ILE A 265 -14.85 24.54 30.75
CA ILE A 265 -16.16 24.90 30.22
C ILE A 265 -16.14 24.67 28.72
N CYS A 266 -16.98 23.77 28.23
CA CYS A 266 -17.19 23.58 26.79
C CYS A 266 -18.44 24.33 26.35
N VAL A 267 -18.29 25.27 25.42
CA VAL A 267 -19.38 25.97 24.76
C VAL A 267 -19.80 25.16 23.54
N VAL A 268 -20.89 24.41 23.69
CA VAL A 268 -21.35 23.40 22.75
C VAL A 268 -22.36 23.98 21.76
N THR A 269 -22.00 23.90 20.48
CA THR A 269 -22.81 24.24 19.30
C THR A 269 -22.61 23.16 18.23
N ARG A 270 -23.35 23.21 17.12
CA ARG A 270 -23.10 22.39 15.93
C ARG A 270 -21.70 22.66 15.35
N ASN A 271 -21.25 23.92 15.41
CA ASN A 271 -19.89 24.30 14.97
C ASN A 271 -18.82 23.66 15.86
N PHE A 272 -19.05 23.62 17.18
CA PHE A 272 -18.18 22.92 18.13
C PHE A 272 -18.06 21.43 17.77
N LEU A 273 -19.18 20.74 17.54
CA LEU A 273 -19.20 19.30 17.22
C LEU A 273 -18.55 18.94 15.87
N GLN A 274 -18.50 19.89 14.93
CA GLN A 274 -17.86 19.71 13.63
C GLN A 274 -16.35 19.99 13.65
N SER A 275 -15.84 20.64 14.68
CA SER A 275 -14.43 21.06 14.74
C SER A 275 -13.54 19.98 15.34
N GLU A 276 -12.43 19.67 14.63
CA GLU A 276 -11.51 18.60 15.05
C GLU A 276 -10.86 18.89 16.41
N TRP A 277 -10.49 20.15 16.66
CA TRP A 277 -9.82 20.54 17.90
C TRP A 277 -10.77 20.52 19.11
N CYS A 278 -12.01 20.96 18.98
CA CYS A 278 -12.97 20.86 20.09
C CYS A 278 -13.32 19.42 20.43
N SER A 279 -13.33 18.51 19.44
CA SER A 279 -13.47 17.07 19.69
C SER A 279 -12.30 16.53 20.52
N VAL A 280 -11.06 16.94 20.21
CA VAL A 280 -9.86 16.57 20.97
C VAL A 280 -9.86 17.18 22.38
N GLU A 281 -10.19 18.47 22.52
CA GLU A 281 -10.31 19.17 23.82
C GLU A 281 -11.34 18.50 24.72
N PHE A 282 -12.52 18.20 24.18
CA PHE A 282 -13.59 17.50 24.91
C PHE A 282 -13.16 16.10 25.34
N GLN A 283 -12.47 15.35 24.49
CA GLN A 283 -11.93 14.03 24.83
C GLN A 283 -10.88 14.12 25.94
N LEU A 284 -9.97 15.09 25.88
CA LEU A 284 -8.95 15.30 26.91
C LEU A 284 -9.54 15.72 28.25
N ALA A 285 -10.45 16.69 28.26
CA ALA A 285 -11.14 17.15 29.47
C ALA A 285 -11.95 16.00 30.11
N SER A 286 -12.61 15.19 29.27
CA SER A 286 -13.28 13.96 29.68
C SER A 286 -12.33 12.93 30.29
N LEU A 287 -11.13 12.74 29.73
CA LEU A 287 -10.15 11.81 30.27
C LEU A 287 -9.64 12.26 31.64
N ARG A 288 -9.38 13.56 31.82
CA ARG A 288 -9.00 14.12 33.12
C ARG A 288 -10.04 13.83 34.20
N LEU A 289 -11.33 14.01 33.90
CA LEU A 289 -12.43 13.63 34.79
C LEU A 289 -12.41 12.14 35.18
N LEU A 290 -12.03 11.23 34.28
CA LEU A 290 -11.97 9.78 34.58
C LEU A 290 -10.76 9.39 35.45
N TYR A 291 -9.61 10.01 35.22
CA TYR A 291 -8.36 9.63 35.88
C TYR A 291 -8.13 10.40 37.20
N ASP A 292 -8.49 11.67 37.26
CA ASP A 292 -8.31 12.52 38.45
C ASP A 292 -9.54 12.46 39.38
N GLY A 293 -10.72 12.10 38.87
CA GLY A 293 -11.94 11.88 39.66
C GLY A 293 -12.67 13.16 40.09
N SER A 294 -12.21 14.34 39.65
CA SER A 294 -12.83 15.64 39.93
C SER A 294 -13.79 16.03 38.81
N ASP A 295 -15.06 16.33 39.14
CA ASP A 295 -16.12 16.76 38.19
C ASP A 295 -15.88 18.18 37.66
N ILE A 296 -14.85 18.30 36.83
CA ILE A 296 -14.34 19.59 36.33
C ILE A 296 -14.97 20.03 35.01
N LEU A 297 -15.77 19.18 34.35
CA LEU A 297 -16.28 19.44 33.00
C LEU A 297 -17.68 20.03 33.06
N LEU A 298 -17.81 21.29 32.65
CA LEU A 298 -19.09 21.99 32.57
C LEU A 298 -19.46 22.23 31.10
N LEU A 299 -20.69 21.90 30.74
CA LEU A 299 -21.20 22.08 29.37
C LEU A 299 -22.20 23.23 29.31
N VAL A 300 -21.96 24.18 28.42
CA VAL A 300 -22.86 25.29 28.10
C VAL A 300 -23.35 25.08 26.66
N PHE A 301 -24.64 24.85 26.47
CA PHE A 301 -25.25 24.74 25.14
C PHE A 301 -25.78 26.10 24.71
N LEU A 302 -25.32 26.63 23.57
CA LEU A 302 -25.89 27.86 22.99
C LEU A 302 -27.09 27.61 22.07
N GLU A 303 -27.29 26.35 21.68
CA GLU A 303 -28.41 25.94 20.84
C GLU A 303 -28.86 24.53 21.24
N GLU A 304 -30.10 24.19 20.93
CA GLU A 304 -30.58 22.81 21.07
C GLU A 304 -29.97 21.92 19.99
N ILE A 305 -29.26 20.88 20.44
CA ILE A 305 -28.61 19.91 19.56
C ILE A 305 -29.40 18.60 19.58
N PRO A 306 -29.92 18.15 18.41
CA PRO A 306 -30.61 16.87 18.32
C PRO A 306 -29.72 15.69 18.68
N GLU A 307 -30.26 14.69 19.39
CA GLU A 307 -29.51 13.51 19.86
C GLU A 307 -28.76 12.76 18.74
N ARG A 308 -29.28 12.77 17.51
CA ARG A 308 -28.62 12.16 16.33
C ARG A 308 -27.21 12.72 16.09
N CYS A 309 -27.02 14.02 16.32
CA CYS A 309 -25.74 14.70 16.14
C CYS A 309 -24.75 14.38 17.27
N LEU A 310 -25.26 13.93 18.41
CA LEU A 310 -24.48 13.55 19.60
C LEU A 310 -24.07 12.07 19.57
N SER A 311 -24.68 11.25 18.71
CA SER A 311 -24.45 9.79 18.64
C SER A 311 -22.96 9.36 18.56
N PRO A 312 -22.05 10.08 17.87
CA PRO A 312 -20.62 9.71 17.86
C PRO A 312 -19.93 9.96 19.22
N TYR A 313 -20.51 10.80 20.08
CA TYR A 313 -19.94 11.29 21.32
C TYR A 313 -20.63 10.63 22.53
N THR A 314 -20.33 9.35 22.78
CA THR A 314 -21.00 8.53 23.81
C THR A 314 -21.04 9.16 25.20
N ARG A 315 -19.98 9.89 25.61
CA ARG A 315 -19.96 10.59 26.90
C ARG A 315 -20.79 11.87 26.91
N LEU A 316 -20.75 12.65 25.83
CA LEU A 316 -21.61 13.82 25.68
C LEU A 316 -23.08 13.40 25.79
N CYS A 317 -23.46 12.29 25.13
CA CYS A 317 -24.77 11.67 25.31
C CYS A 317 -25.08 11.31 26.77
N LYS A 318 -24.13 10.77 27.54
CA LYS A 318 -24.33 10.48 28.97
C LYS A 318 -24.58 11.74 29.78
N ILE A 319 -23.85 12.83 29.53
CA ILE A 319 -24.00 14.11 30.24
C ILE A 319 -25.35 14.75 29.89
N VAL A 320 -25.71 14.78 28.60
CA VAL A 320 -27.00 15.30 28.13
C VAL A 320 -28.17 14.51 28.73
N ARG A 321 -28.09 13.18 28.79
CA ARG A 321 -29.10 12.33 29.44
C ARG A 321 -29.26 12.60 30.93
N LYS A 322 -28.16 12.92 31.62
CA LYS A 322 -28.19 13.30 33.04
C LYS A 322 -28.68 14.74 33.28
N LYS A 323 -28.83 15.55 32.22
CA LYS A 323 -29.25 16.96 32.26
C LYS A 323 -28.37 17.83 33.17
N THR A 324 -27.07 17.53 33.26
CA THR A 324 -26.10 18.30 34.05
C THR A 324 -25.40 19.38 33.22
N TYR A 325 -26.10 19.95 32.24
CA TYR A 325 -25.60 21.01 31.37
C TYR A 325 -26.41 22.30 31.58
N LEU A 326 -25.82 23.44 31.22
CA LEU A 326 -26.50 24.72 31.22
C LEU A 326 -26.90 25.07 29.78
N LEU A 327 -28.17 25.42 29.59
CA LEU A 327 -28.68 25.91 28.31
C LEU A 327 -28.69 27.44 28.35
N TRP A 328 -28.20 28.07 27.29
CA TRP A 328 -28.31 29.52 27.12
C TRP A 328 -29.78 29.90 26.86
N PRO A 329 -30.40 30.77 27.70
CA PRO A 329 -31.80 31.13 27.53
C PRO A 329 -32.01 32.12 26.36
N GLU A 330 -33.12 31.97 25.65
CA GLU A 330 -33.53 32.90 24.58
C GLU A 330 -34.05 34.23 25.17
N GLU A 331 -34.79 34.16 26.28
CA GLU A 331 -35.32 35.33 26.97
C GLU A 331 -34.23 36.08 27.75
N PRO A 332 -34.05 37.40 27.53
CA PRO A 332 -33.06 38.21 28.26
C PRO A 332 -33.25 38.21 29.78
N GLN A 333 -34.48 38.02 30.26
CA GLN A 333 -34.81 38.03 31.69
C GLN A 333 -34.23 36.82 32.44
N GLU A 334 -33.97 35.71 31.75
CA GLU A 334 -33.43 34.48 32.34
C GLU A 334 -31.89 34.43 32.29
N GLN A 335 -31.25 35.33 31.54
CA GLN A 335 -29.79 35.36 31.37
C GLN A 335 -29.06 35.63 32.69
N ASP A 336 -29.59 36.48 33.55
CA ASP A 336 -29.02 36.73 34.88
C ASP A 336 -29.01 35.46 35.73
N THR A 337 -30.06 34.66 35.64
CA THR A 337 -30.16 33.38 36.35
C THR A 337 -29.16 32.36 35.79
N PHE A 338 -28.95 32.36 34.47
CA PHE A 338 -27.93 31.52 33.83
C PHE A 338 -26.53 31.81 34.38
N TRP A 339 -26.14 33.09 34.49
CA TRP A 339 -24.81 33.47 34.99
C TRP A 339 -24.61 33.07 36.45
N VAL A 340 -25.64 33.25 37.30
CA VAL A 340 -25.59 32.79 38.69
C VAL A 340 -25.36 31.28 38.76
N ARG A 341 -26.10 30.49 37.98
CA ARG A 341 -25.92 29.03 37.94
C ARG A 341 -24.54 28.62 37.41
N LEU A 342 -24.03 29.32 36.40
CA LEU A 342 -22.71 29.06 35.83
C LEU A 342 -21.60 29.31 36.85
N VAL A 343 -21.65 30.46 37.54
CA VAL A 343 -20.68 30.80 38.59
C VAL A 343 -20.80 29.85 39.77
N ASP A 344 -22.01 29.48 40.19
CA ASP A 344 -22.23 28.52 41.27
C ASP A 344 -21.64 27.14 40.96
N ALA A 345 -21.80 26.67 39.72
CA ALA A 345 -21.22 25.41 39.27
C ALA A 345 -19.69 25.44 39.13
N LEU A 346 -19.06 26.62 39.15
CA LEU A 346 -17.61 26.81 39.17
C LEU A 346 -17.03 26.99 40.58
N LYS A 347 -17.88 27.10 41.61
CA LYS A 347 -17.42 27.11 43.00
C LYS A 347 -17.02 25.69 43.41
N ASP A 348 -15.84 25.57 44.00
CA ASP A 348 -15.32 24.27 44.43
C ASP A 348 -16.24 23.65 45.50
N LYS A 349 -16.65 22.39 45.32
CA LYS A 349 -17.31 21.62 46.38
C LYS A 349 -16.44 21.45 47.64
N GLU A 350 -15.13 21.64 47.54
CA GLU A 350 -14.20 21.59 48.66
C GLU A 350 -14.36 22.78 49.64
N GLU A 351 -14.89 23.92 49.21
CA GLU A 351 -15.14 25.06 50.12
C GLU A 351 -16.31 24.76 51.06
N GLY A 352 -17.32 24.02 50.62
CA GLY A 352 -18.44 23.60 51.47
C GLY A 352 -18.01 22.61 52.57
N GLU A 353 -17.08 21.70 52.30
CA GLU A 353 -16.56 20.79 53.33
C GLU A 353 -15.64 21.51 54.33
N LYS A 354 -14.79 22.44 53.87
CA LYS A 354 -13.93 23.24 54.76
C LYS A 354 -14.70 24.29 55.57
N GLU A 355 -15.76 24.87 55.03
CA GLU A 355 -16.65 25.78 55.79
C GLU A 355 -17.48 25.03 56.82
N VAL A 356 -17.99 23.84 56.50
CA VAL A 356 -18.70 22.97 57.45
C VAL A 356 -17.74 22.46 58.54
N GLU A 357 -16.52 22.06 58.17
CA GLU A 357 -15.49 21.65 59.13
C GLU A 357 -15.08 22.83 60.01
N ASN A 358 -14.84 24.03 59.45
CA ASN A 358 -14.55 25.24 60.23
C ASN A 358 -15.72 25.69 61.12
N MET A 359 -16.97 25.53 60.69
CA MET A 359 -18.16 25.78 61.53
C MET A 359 -18.25 24.78 62.69
N ILE A 360 -17.97 23.50 62.45
CA ILE A 360 -17.92 22.45 63.48
C ILE A 360 -16.77 22.71 64.48
N TRP A 361 -15.62 23.18 64.00
CA TRP A 361 -14.52 23.60 64.86
C TRP A 361 -14.88 24.83 65.70
N HIS A 362 -15.54 25.86 65.14
CA HIS A 362 -15.92 27.05 65.91
C HIS A 362 -17.07 26.82 66.90
N SER A 363 -18.01 25.89 66.63
CA SER A 363 -19.06 25.52 67.60
C SER A 363 -18.52 24.74 68.80
N ASN A 364 -17.42 23.99 68.64
CA ASN A 364 -16.79 23.21 69.72
C ASN A 364 -15.90 24.04 70.66
N TRP A 365 -15.70 25.34 70.40
CA TRP A 365 -14.94 26.26 71.26
C TRP A 365 -15.83 27.24 72.06
N LEU A 366 -17.14 27.23 71.83
CA LEU A 366 -18.12 28.12 72.49
C LEU A 366 -19.07 27.38 73.46
N GLU A 367 -18.84 26.10 73.70
CA GLU A 367 -19.34 25.32 74.86
C GLU A 367 -18.19 25.09 75.85
#